data_AF-A0A1F8BFH0-F1
#
_entry.id   AF-A0A1F8BFH0-F1
#
_cell.length_a   1.000
_cell.length_b   1.000
_cell.length_c   1.000
_cell.angle_alpha   90.00
_cell.angle_beta   90.00
_cell.angle_gamma   90.00
#
_symmetry.space_group_name_H-M   'P 1'
#
loop_
_entity.id
_entity.type
_entity.pdbx_description
1 polymer ?
#
loop_
_entity_poly.entity_id
_entity_poly.type
_entity_poly.pdbx_seq_one_letter_code
_entity_poly.pdbx_strand_id
1 'polypeptide(L)'
;MVEVIIETTKLREVIDITSEVEQELKSIDIGEGMCTLFVRHTTCALSTADLDPGTDKDMIKAFGQLVPRLDYIHPHDPTHVQDHILATLIGPSVCIPFKGSKLKLGKWQRVVLIEFNGPAKRSLVFAFDKELSSSK
;
A
#
# COMPACT_ATOMS: atom_id res chain seq x y z
N MET A 1 5.86 16.74 -0.67
CA MET A 1 5.93 15.26 -0.61
C MET A 1 6.66 14.88 0.66
N VAL A 2 6.22 13.83 1.34
CA VAL A 2 6.82 13.32 2.57
C VAL A 2 7.23 11.86 2.35
N GLU A 3 8.32 11.43 2.97
CA GLU A 3 8.75 10.03 2.96
C GLU A 3 8.41 9.37 4.30
N VAL A 4 7.78 8.21 4.25
CA VAL A 4 7.41 7.41 5.43
C VAL A 4 8.01 6.03 5.28
N ILE A 5 8.52 5.50 6.38
CA ILE A 5 9.04 4.14 6.46
C ILE A 5 8.05 3.26 7.21
N ILE A 6 7.64 2.16 6.59
CA ILE A 6 6.82 1.10 7.19
C ILE A 6 7.70 -0.11 7.41
N GLU A 7 7.74 -0.64 8.62
CA GLU A 7 8.51 -1.84 8.95
C GLU A 7 7.62 -3.08 8.88
N THR A 8 8.02 -4.08 8.08
CA THR A 8 7.36 -5.39 7.98
C THR A 8 8.15 -6.41 8.79
N THR A 9 7.44 -7.32 9.45
CA THR A 9 8.04 -8.26 10.41
C THR A 9 8.02 -9.71 9.93
N LYS A 10 7.28 -9.99 8.86
CA LYS A 10 7.13 -11.33 8.29
C LYS A 10 7.51 -11.35 6.81
N LEU A 11 7.78 -12.55 6.29
CA LEU A 11 8.04 -12.76 4.87
C LEU A 11 6.86 -12.29 4.00
N ARG A 12 5.64 -12.62 4.43
CA ARG A 12 4.39 -12.17 3.81
C ARG A 12 3.54 -11.51 4.88
N GLU A 13 3.06 -10.31 4.62
CA GLU A 13 2.30 -9.54 5.61
C GLU A 13 1.32 -8.60 4.92
N VAL A 14 0.17 -8.37 5.53
CA VAL A 14 -0.73 -7.28 5.17
C VAL A 14 -0.83 -6.36 6.37
N ILE A 15 -0.47 -5.10 6.18
CA ILE A 15 -0.41 -4.09 7.25
C ILE A 15 -1.43 -3.02 6.94
N ASP A 16 -2.31 -2.71 7.90
CA ASP A 16 -3.13 -1.50 7.87
C ASP A 16 -2.24 -0.30 8.16
N ILE A 17 -2.08 0.59 7.18
CA ILE A 17 -1.30 1.83 7.32
C ILE A 17 -2.20 3.07 7.35
N THR A 18 -3.51 2.89 7.54
CA THR A 18 -4.50 3.99 7.51
C THR A 18 -4.18 5.05 8.55
N SER A 19 -3.84 4.64 9.78
CA SER A 19 -3.52 5.56 10.88
C SER A 19 -2.29 6.41 10.61
N GLU A 20 -1.25 5.79 10.06
CA GLU A 20 0.02 6.39 9.70
C GLU A 20 -0.23 7.47 8.64
N VAL A 21 -1.06 7.18 7.65
CA VAL A 21 -1.43 8.14 6.61
C VAL A 21 -2.23 9.32 7.17
N GLU A 22 -3.19 9.07 8.05
CA GLU A 22 -3.97 10.12 8.70
C GLU A 22 -3.12 11.00 9.64
N GLN A 23 -2.09 10.43 10.27
CA GLN A 23 -1.13 11.19 11.07
C GLN A 23 -0.29 12.13 10.21
N GLU A 24 0.20 11.67 9.06
CA GLU A 24 0.89 12.53 8.11
C GLU A 24 0.00 13.67 7.62
N LEU A 25 -1.25 13.38 7.23
CA LEU A 25 -2.22 14.41 6.83
C LEU A 25 -2.47 15.46 7.92
N LYS A 26 -2.49 15.03 9.19
CA LYS A 26 -2.67 15.94 10.33
C LYS A 26 -1.53 16.95 10.46
N SER A 27 -0.31 16.59 10.05
CA SER A 27 0.86 17.47 10.16
C SER A 27 0.89 18.61 9.12
N ILE A 28 0.10 18.50 8.05
CA ILE A 28 0.20 19.36 6.86
C ILE A 28 -0.87 20.48 6.85
N ASP A 29 -2.01 20.29 7.55
CA ASP A 29 -3.11 21.27 7.70
C ASP A 29 -3.61 21.93 6.39
N ILE A 30 -3.84 21.12 5.35
CA ILE A 30 -4.17 21.60 3.99
C ILE A 30 -5.66 21.64 3.64
N GLY A 31 -6.56 21.27 4.57
CA GLY A 31 -8.00 21.23 4.30
C GLY A 31 -8.43 19.93 3.62
N GLU A 32 -8.85 19.97 2.36
CA GLU A 32 -9.31 18.78 1.61
C GLU A 32 -8.64 18.67 0.23
N GLY A 33 -8.61 17.45 -0.31
CA GLY A 33 -7.91 17.16 -1.55
C GLY A 33 -7.68 15.69 -1.81
N MET A 34 -6.66 15.37 -2.60
CA MET A 34 -6.25 14.01 -2.96
C MET A 34 -4.94 13.64 -2.26
N CYS A 35 -4.89 12.46 -1.64
CA CYS A 35 -3.70 11.85 -1.07
C CYS A 35 -3.26 10.69 -1.97
N THR A 36 -2.05 10.78 -2.52
CA THR A 36 -1.43 9.73 -3.31
C THR A 36 -0.29 9.11 -2.53
N LEU A 37 -0.36 7.79 -2.34
CA LEU A 37 0.69 7.00 -1.73
C LEU A 37 1.38 6.19 -2.82
N PHE A 38 2.71 6.15 -2.81
CA PHE A 38 3.51 5.37 -3.75
C PHE A 38 4.61 4.62 -3.01
N VAL A 39 4.66 3.29 -3.13
CA VAL A 39 5.74 2.49 -2.56
C VAL A 39 6.92 2.38 -3.53
N ARG A 40 8.13 2.68 -3.06
CA ARG A 40 9.36 2.67 -3.88
C ARG A 40 10.04 1.30 -3.91
N HIS A 41 9.25 0.24 -4.03
CA HIS A 41 9.70 -1.16 -3.94
C HIS A 41 8.96 -2.00 -4.99
N THR A 42 9.62 -3.05 -5.49
CA THR A 42 9.04 -3.92 -6.52
C THR A 42 8.52 -5.24 -5.96
N THR A 43 8.63 -5.48 -4.66
CA THR A 43 8.22 -6.72 -3.98
C THR A 43 7.19 -6.47 -2.87
N CYS A 44 6.52 -5.32 -2.91
CA CYS A 44 5.33 -5.04 -2.11
C CYS A 44 4.41 -4.11 -2.90
N ALA A 45 3.17 -4.00 -2.45
CA ALA A 45 2.14 -3.23 -3.13
C ALA A 45 1.31 -2.40 -2.15
N LEU A 46 0.59 -1.42 -2.71
CA LEU A 46 -0.40 -0.64 -1.98
C LEU A 46 -1.79 -0.93 -2.55
N SER A 47 -2.77 -1.07 -1.66
CA SER A 47 -4.16 -1.24 -2.06
C SER A 47 -5.11 -0.73 -0.98
N THR A 48 -6.41 -0.87 -1.20
CA THR A 48 -7.41 -0.81 -0.15
C THR A 48 -8.03 -2.18 0.06
N ALA A 49 -8.20 -2.59 1.32
CA ALA A 49 -8.81 -3.88 1.64
C ALA A 49 -9.70 -3.76 2.88
N ASP A 50 -10.54 -4.77 3.08
CA ASP A 50 -11.13 -5.05 4.38
C ASP A 50 -10.17 -5.95 5.17
N LEU A 51 -10.00 -5.67 6.46
CA LEU A 51 -9.03 -6.35 7.34
C LEU A 51 -9.68 -6.86 8.62
N ASP A 52 -10.82 -7.52 8.48
CA ASP A 52 -11.34 -8.36 9.55
C ASP A 52 -10.34 -9.48 9.92
N PRO A 53 -10.28 -9.91 11.20
CA PRO A 53 -9.32 -10.91 11.66
C PRO A 53 -9.30 -12.17 10.78
N GLY A 54 -8.14 -12.47 10.18
CA GLY A 54 -7.96 -13.64 9.31
C GLY A 54 -8.04 -13.34 7.81
N THR A 55 -8.65 -12.22 7.41
CA THR A 55 -8.73 -11.80 6.00
C THR A 55 -7.33 -11.55 5.42
N ASP A 56 -6.42 -11.02 6.23
CA ASP A 56 -4.99 -10.87 5.91
C ASP A 56 -4.35 -12.20 5.47
N LYS A 57 -4.64 -13.28 6.21
CA LYS A 57 -4.11 -14.61 5.93
C LYS A 57 -4.73 -15.22 4.67
N ASP A 58 -6.03 -15.05 4.50
CA ASP A 58 -6.74 -15.52 3.31
C ASP A 58 -6.25 -14.81 2.05
N MET A 59 -5.99 -13.49 2.12
CA MET A 59 -5.38 -12.72 1.04
C MET A 59 -4.01 -13.27 0.66
N ILE A 60 -3.09 -13.43 1.62
CA ILE A 60 -1.75 -13.99 1.35
C ILE A 60 -1.84 -15.39 0.74
N LYS A 61 -2.73 -16.24 1.26
CA LYS A 61 -2.95 -17.59 0.71
C LYS A 61 -3.46 -17.54 -0.72
N ALA A 62 -4.45 -16.69 -1.00
CA ALA A 62 -5.03 -16.53 -2.33
C ALA A 62 -4.00 -15.99 -3.33
N PHE A 63 -3.25 -14.95 -2.96
CA PHE A 63 -2.19 -14.38 -3.81
C PHE A 63 -1.15 -15.43 -4.19
N GLY A 64 -0.73 -16.28 -3.27
CA GLY A 64 0.20 -17.38 -3.56
C GLY A 64 -0.31 -18.41 -4.56
N GLN A 65 -1.62 -18.43 -4.87
CA GLN A 65 -2.21 -19.29 -5.91
C GLN A 65 -2.39 -18.59 -7.26
N LEU A 66 -2.28 -17.26 -7.32
CA LEU A 66 -2.51 -16.49 -8.56
C LEU A 66 -1.34 -16.59 -9.55
N VAL A 67 -0.13 -16.81 -9.05
CA VAL A 67 1.08 -16.86 -9.88
C VAL A 67 1.36 -18.31 -10.28
N PRO A 68 1.37 -18.63 -11.59
CA PRO A 68 1.71 -19.96 -12.06
C PRO A 68 3.11 -20.40 -11.62
N ARG A 69 3.34 -21.70 -11.46
CA ARG A 69 4.69 -22.23 -11.23
C ARG A 69 5.34 -22.44 -12.60
N LEU A 70 6.27 -21.55 -12.95
CA LEU A 70 7.01 -21.58 -14.21
C LEU A 70 8.52 -21.62 -13.91
N ASP A 71 9.29 -22.01 -14.92
CA ASP A 71 10.75 -21.90 -14.91
C ASP A 71 11.14 -20.44 -15.16
N TYR A 72 11.01 -19.62 -14.13
CA TYR A 72 11.27 -18.20 -14.21
C TYR A 72 12.76 -17.91 -14.44
N ILE A 73 13.04 -16.98 -15.35
CA ILE A 73 14.41 -16.65 -15.78
C ILE A 73 15.14 -15.73 -14.79
N HIS A 74 14.39 -15.02 -13.93
CA HIS A 74 14.85 -13.84 -13.19
C HIS A 74 16.33 -13.93 -12.74
N PRO A 75 17.24 -13.14 -13.34
CA PRO A 75 18.68 -13.44 -13.34
C PRO A 75 19.34 -13.27 -11.97
N HIS A 76 18.74 -12.52 -11.05
CA HIS A 76 19.24 -12.34 -9.70
C HIS A 76 18.81 -13.48 -8.77
N ASP A 77 17.52 -13.83 -8.79
CA ASP A 77 16.92 -14.88 -7.98
C ASP A 77 15.54 -15.32 -8.54
N PRO A 78 15.48 -16.42 -9.30
CA PRO A 78 14.21 -16.97 -9.81
C PRO A 78 13.14 -17.22 -8.74
N THR A 79 13.52 -17.42 -7.48
CA THR A 79 12.60 -17.81 -6.41
C THR A 79 11.70 -16.67 -5.94
N HIS A 80 12.14 -15.41 -6.05
CA HIS A 80 11.35 -14.24 -5.61
C HIS A 80 10.56 -13.56 -6.73
N VAL A 81 10.63 -14.04 -7.97
CA VAL A 81 9.96 -13.40 -9.12
C VAL A 81 8.44 -13.34 -8.95
N GLN A 82 7.87 -14.27 -8.20
CA GLN A 82 6.45 -14.29 -7.87
C GLN A 82 6.06 -13.03 -7.08
N ASP A 83 6.96 -12.51 -6.26
CA ASP A 83 6.76 -11.32 -5.43
C ASP A 83 6.66 -10.08 -6.31
N HIS A 84 7.51 -10.00 -7.33
CA HIS A 84 7.46 -8.94 -8.34
C HIS A 84 6.19 -9.01 -9.19
N ILE A 85 5.76 -10.22 -9.57
CA ILE A 85 4.52 -10.42 -10.33
C ILE A 85 3.31 -9.96 -9.51
N LEU A 86 3.20 -10.40 -8.25
CA LEU A 86 2.11 -10.00 -7.37
C LEU A 86 2.11 -8.49 -7.11
N ALA A 87 3.27 -7.91 -6.85
CA ALA A 87 3.41 -6.47 -6.68
C ALA A 87 2.98 -5.70 -7.94
N THR A 88 3.34 -6.20 -9.12
CA THR A 88 2.96 -5.61 -10.42
C THR A 88 1.45 -5.70 -10.68
N LEU A 89 0.82 -6.83 -10.32
CA LEU A 89 -0.61 -7.03 -10.53
C LEU A 89 -1.47 -6.11 -9.64
N ILE A 90 -1.03 -5.85 -8.42
CA ILE A 90 -1.75 -4.98 -7.47
C ILE A 90 -1.42 -3.51 -7.73
N GLY A 91 -0.14 -3.22 -7.96
CA GLY A 91 0.35 -1.89 -8.25
C GLY A 91 1.01 -1.20 -7.04
N PRO A 92 1.84 -0.18 -7.32
CA PRO A 92 2.65 0.47 -6.28
C PRO A 92 1.93 1.62 -5.58
N SER A 93 0.71 1.99 -5.98
CA SER A 93 0.07 3.22 -5.52
C SER A 93 -1.42 3.13 -5.28
N VAL A 94 -1.89 4.01 -4.40
CA VAL A 94 -3.31 4.31 -4.18
C VAL A 94 -3.49 5.82 -4.14
N CYS A 95 -4.62 6.30 -4.66
CA CYS A 95 -5.00 7.71 -4.64
C CYS A 95 -6.37 7.84 -4.00
N ILE A 96 -6.46 8.57 -2.88
CA ILE A 96 -7.61 8.56 -1.98
C ILE A 96 -7.97 10.01 -1.61
N PRO A 97 -9.24 10.43 -1.75
CA PRO A 97 -9.65 11.74 -1.28
C PRO A 97 -9.52 11.87 0.24
N PHE A 98 -9.26 13.06 0.76
CA PHE A 98 -9.21 13.33 2.20
C PHE A 98 -9.88 14.66 2.55
N LYS A 99 -10.32 14.80 3.80
CA LYS A 99 -10.83 16.04 4.38
C LYS A 99 -10.30 16.21 5.80
N GLY A 100 -9.70 17.36 6.08
CA GLY A 100 -8.89 17.59 7.27
C GLY A 100 -7.75 16.58 7.33
N SER A 101 -7.65 15.85 8.44
CA SER A 101 -6.68 14.77 8.63
C SER A 101 -7.26 13.38 8.38
N LYS A 102 -8.41 13.26 7.71
CA LYS A 102 -9.15 12.00 7.56
C LYS A 102 -9.29 11.59 6.11
N LEU A 103 -8.93 10.35 5.82
CA LEU A 103 -9.14 9.75 4.50
C LEU A 103 -10.65 9.50 4.29
N LYS A 104 -11.13 9.74 3.07
CA LYS A 104 -12.51 9.50 2.67
C LYS A 104 -12.69 8.05 2.19
N LEU A 105 -12.50 7.11 3.10
CA LEU A 105 -12.65 5.68 2.85
C LEU A 105 -14.11 5.22 3.05
N GLY A 106 -14.48 4.14 2.37
CA GLY A 106 -15.68 3.39 2.69
C GLY A 106 -15.59 2.76 4.09
N LYS A 107 -16.74 2.38 4.67
CA LYS A 107 -16.83 1.88 6.07
C LYS A 107 -15.83 0.77 6.40
N TRP A 108 -15.58 -0.11 5.43
CA TRP A 108 -14.73 -1.30 5.58
C TRP A 108 -13.38 -1.16 4.86
N GLN A 109 -13.12 -0.03 4.20
CA GLN A 109 -11.84 0.16 3.50
C GLN A 109 -10.77 0.62 4.47
N ARG A 110 -9.64 -0.07 4.42
CA ARG A 110 -8.36 0.30 5.01
C ARG A 110 -7.33 0.51 3.91
N VAL A 111 -6.40 1.42 4.12
CA VAL A 111 -5.21 1.53 3.28
C VAL A 111 -4.21 0.48 3.73
N VAL A 112 -3.78 -0.38 2.83
CA VAL A 112 -2.93 -1.51 3.20
C VAL A 112 -1.63 -1.54 2.42
N LEU A 113 -0.55 -1.89 3.12
CA LEU A 113 0.70 -2.34 2.51
C LEU A 113 0.70 -3.87 2.49
N ILE A 114 0.89 -4.43 1.30
CA ILE A 114 0.95 -5.88 1.09
C ILE A 114 2.40 -6.25 0.81
N GLU A 115 3.02 -6.89 1.79
CA GLU A 115 4.40 -7.37 1.77
C GLU A 115 4.48 -8.78 1.18
N PHE A 116 5.38 -8.95 0.22
CA PHE A 116 5.64 -10.24 -0.43
C PHE A 116 7.06 -10.76 -0.16
N ASN A 117 7.99 -9.93 0.30
CA ASN A 117 9.40 -10.28 0.46
C ASN A 117 10.02 -9.60 1.69
N GLY A 118 9.36 -9.73 2.85
CA GLY A 118 9.85 -9.20 4.13
C GLY A 118 10.71 -10.21 4.91
N PRO A 119 11.04 -9.91 6.18
CA PRO A 119 10.87 -8.63 6.86
C PRO A 119 11.76 -7.55 6.24
N ALA A 120 11.23 -6.34 6.09
CA ALA A 120 11.91 -5.24 5.41
C ALA A 120 11.45 -3.87 5.91
N LYS A 121 12.25 -2.83 5.62
CA LYS A 121 11.82 -1.44 5.73
C LYS A 121 11.35 -0.96 4.36
N ARG A 122 10.07 -0.64 4.24
CA ARG A 122 9.44 -0.17 3.01
C ARG A 122 9.32 1.35 3.04
N SER A 123 9.82 2.00 2.00
CA SER A 123 9.79 3.45 1.81
C SER A 123 8.61 3.81 0.91
N LEU A 124 7.77 4.69 1.43
CA LEU A 124 6.58 5.20 0.76
C LEU A 124 6.73 6.71 0.58
N VAL A 125 6.32 7.20 -0.58
CA VAL A 125 6.20 8.63 -0.86
C VAL A 125 4.72 9.02 -0.74
N PHE A 126 4.50 10.07 0.03
CA PHE A 126 3.21 10.68 0.27
C PHE A 126 3.17 12.01 -0.49
N ALA A 127 2.29 12.08 -1.48
CA ALA A 127 2.01 13.28 -2.25
C ALA A 127 0.55 13.71 -1.98
N PHE A 128 0.34 15.02 -1.87
CA PHE A 128 -0.99 15.55 -1.58
C PHE A 128 -1.24 16.75 -2.48
N ASP A 129 -2.42 16.76 -3.09
CA ASP A 129 -2.89 17.86 -3.93
C ASP A 129 -4.11 18.48 -3.26
N LYS A 130 -4.01 19.75 -2.91
CA LYS A 130 -5.12 20.50 -2.33
C LYS A 130 -6.17 20.75 -3.42
N GLU A 131 -7.44 20.46 -3.13
CA GLU A 131 -8.51 20.83 -4.04
C GLU A 131 -8.63 22.36 -4.06
N LEU A 132 -8.50 22.97 -5.24
CA LEU A 132 -8.76 24.39 -5.41
C LEU A 132 -10.26 24.60 -5.20
N SER A 133 -10.64 25.29 -4.12
CA SER A 133 -12.03 25.66 -3.89
C SER A 133 -12.51 26.43 -5.12
N SER A 134 -13.37 25.80 -5.92
CA SER A 134 -14.06 26.50 -6.98
C SER A 134 -15.03 27.46 -6.29
N SER A 135 -14.64 28.72 -6.15
CA SER A 135 -15.55 29.78 -5.72
C SER A 135 -16.71 29.80 -6.72
N LYS A 136 -17.85 29.24 -6.31
CA LYS A 136 -19.15 29.53 -6.94
C LYS A 136 -19.75 30.75 -6.26
#